data_AF-A0A1W9GBY4-F1
#
_entry.id   AF-A0A1W9GBY4-F1
#
_cell.length_a   1.000
_cell.length_b   1.000
_cell.length_c   1.000
_cell.angle_alpha   90.00
_cell.angle_beta   90.00
_cell.angle_gamma   90.00
#
_symmetry.space_group_name_H-M   'P 1'
#
loop_
_entity.id
_entity.type
_entity.pdbx_description
1 polymer ?
#
loop_
_entity_poly.entity_id
_entity_poly.type
_entity_poly.pdbx_seq_one_letter_code
_entity_poly.pdbx_strand_id
1 'polypeptide(L)'
;MSSLKVRNKIPCSAERLGLLDPQMIQSVADANAFNIGRQYAAENRVRIVEADDSQISSAVIGNSGLYEQTIRLKDGHLLSKCSCALPEEPMCRHCIAVLLEYHRWVQPRQPQKSSVAKSAQAPPKPEPSAGGKTSMTQSSAPDVKLSEVLPFLEWLRPAMNALEAGTAVPDAPQFGPGDLSAWIQVIKNQEHRRRESEDALMSFETKMRDREAYIGRLTQQLQVSIAETKTAQETLQLTQLEVDEYKEILAHVAELAGEVVRHDGQVRAAANELLSKSSQLNTLTGSFKDLADSLKSASSKRPAK
;
A
#
# COMPACT_ATOMS: atom_id res chain seq x y z
N MET A 1 2.47 23.78 2.62
CA MET A 1 1.53 24.18 3.69
C MET A 1 0.89 22.92 4.25
N SER A 2 1.44 22.41 5.35
CA SER A 2 1.05 21.15 5.96
C SER A 2 -0.14 21.39 6.90
N SER A 3 -1.34 20.99 6.48
CA SER A 3 -2.54 21.08 7.31
C SER A 3 -2.44 20.05 8.45
N LEU A 4 -2.25 20.57 9.67
CA LEU A 4 -2.32 19.84 10.94
C LEU A 4 -3.74 19.30 11.13
N LYS A 5 -4.03 18.12 10.57
CA LYS A 5 -5.25 17.37 10.90
C LYS A 5 -5.17 16.92 12.36
N VAL A 6 -6.10 17.43 13.16
CA VAL A 6 -6.39 17.08 14.55
C VAL A 6 -6.27 15.57 14.75
N ARG A 7 -5.42 15.16 15.70
CA ARG A 7 -5.29 13.77 16.10
C ARG A 7 -6.41 13.50 17.10
N ASN A 8 -7.48 12.84 16.67
CA ASN A 8 -8.50 12.36 17.58
C ASN A 8 -7.87 11.30 18.49
N LYS A 9 -7.81 11.60 19.79
CA LYS A 9 -7.23 10.74 20.84
C LYS A 9 -8.35 10.24 21.73
N ILE A 10 -8.65 8.95 21.67
CA ILE A 10 -9.65 8.33 22.53
C ILE A 10 -8.91 7.51 23.59
N PRO A 11 -9.10 7.77 24.89
CA PRO A 11 -8.55 6.90 25.93
C PRO A 11 -9.00 5.45 25.72
N CYS A 12 -8.05 4.52 25.73
CA CYS A 12 -8.29 3.13 25.40
C CYS A 12 -7.48 2.22 26.33
N SER A 13 -8.17 1.38 27.09
CA SER A 13 -7.56 0.40 27.99
C SER A 13 -7.24 -0.94 27.32
N ALA A 14 -7.60 -1.11 26.04
CA ALA A 14 -7.28 -2.34 25.31
C ALA A 14 -5.78 -2.42 25.03
N GLU A 15 -5.17 -3.59 25.24
CA GLU A 15 -3.76 -3.84 24.93
C GLU A 15 -3.52 -4.09 23.44
N ARG A 16 -4.55 -4.57 22.72
CA ARG A 16 -4.51 -4.88 21.30
C ARG A 16 -5.80 -4.42 20.64
N LEU A 17 -5.73 -3.97 19.39
CA LEU A 17 -6.89 -3.52 18.61
C LEU A 17 -7.96 -4.61 18.46
N GLY A 18 -7.58 -5.89 18.51
CA GLY A 18 -8.52 -7.00 18.36
C GLY A 18 -9.47 -7.18 19.55
N LEU A 19 -9.11 -6.61 20.70
CA LEU A 19 -9.93 -6.64 21.91
C LEU A 19 -11.02 -5.57 21.92
N LEU A 20 -11.02 -4.65 20.96
CA LEU A 20 -12.06 -3.65 20.82
C LEU A 20 -13.34 -4.30 20.27
N ASP A 21 -14.22 -4.70 21.18
CA ASP A 21 -15.50 -5.28 20.82
C ASP A 21 -16.50 -4.22 20.28
N PRO A 22 -17.57 -4.64 19.58
CA PRO A 22 -18.54 -3.72 19.00
C PRO A 22 -19.26 -2.85 20.03
N GLN A 23 -19.42 -3.30 21.28
CA GLN A 23 -20.06 -2.52 22.34
C GLN A 23 -19.14 -1.39 22.81
N MET A 24 -17.85 -1.68 22.99
CA MET A 24 -16.83 -0.67 23.30
C MET A 24 -16.77 0.39 22.20
N ILE A 25 -16.73 -0.02 20.93
CA ILE A 25 -16.71 0.90 19.79
C ILE A 25 -17.99 1.76 19.76
N GLN A 26 -19.16 1.16 20.03
CA GLN A 26 -20.43 1.89 20.08
C GLN A 26 -20.49 2.91 21.22
N SER A 27 -19.88 2.61 22.37
CA SER A 27 -19.91 3.49 23.54
C SER A 27 -19.16 4.82 23.36
N VAL A 28 -18.18 4.85 22.46
CA VAL A 28 -17.35 6.03 22.19
C VAL A 28 -17.69 6.73 20.87
N ALA A 29 -18.46 6.08 19.99
CA ALA A 29 -18.83 6.63 18.70
C ALA A 29 -20.18 7.36 18.76
N ASP A 30 -20.37 8.35 17.88
CA ASP A 30 -21.70 8.87 17.60
C ASP A 30 -22.63 7.75 17.09
N ALA A 31 -23.88 7.73 17.55
CA ALA A 31 -24.83 6.66 17.26
C ALA A 31 -25.12 6.53 15.75
N ASN A 32 -25.22 7.65 15.03
CA ASN A 32 -25.46 7.64 13.59
C ASN A 32 -24.20 7.19 12.84
N ALA A 33 -23.03 7.70 13.21
CA ALA A 33 -21.75 7.26 12.65
C ALA A 33 -21.52 5.76 12.84
N PHE A 34 -21.90 5.22 14.01
CA PHE A 34 -21.78 3.80 14.31
C PHE A 34 -22.70 2.92 13.47
N ASN A 35 -23.96 3.31 13.29
CA ASN A 35 -24.90 2.56 12.45
C ASN A 35 -24.45 2.52 10.99
N ILE A 36 -23.97 3.65 10.45
CA ILE A 36 -23.43 3.69 9.08
C ILE A 36 -22.14 2.88 8.98
N GLY A 37 -21.25 2.98 9.97
CA GLY A 37 -20.02 2.18 10.01
C GLY A 37 -20.30 0.67 10.04
N ARG A 38 -21.31 0.26 10.83
CA ARG A 38 -21.79 -1.13 10.88
C ARG A 38 -22.35 -1.58 9.53
N GLN A 39 -23.10 -0.73 8.85
CA GLN A 39 -23.60 -1.02 7.50
C GLN A 39 -22.45 -1.22 6.50
N TYR A 40 -21.43 -0.35 6.51
CA TYR A 40 -20.27 -0.50 5.63
C TYR A 40 -19.49 -1.79 5.88
N ALA A 41 -19.36 -2.20 7.15
CA ALA A 41 -18.76 -3.49 7.49
C ALA A 41 -19.64 -4.66 6.98
N ALA A 42 -20.96 -4.62 7.21
CA ALA A 42 -21.89 -5.67 6.79
C ALA A 42 -21.99 -5.82 5.25
N GLU A 43 -21.85 -4.72 4.51
CA GLU A 43 -21.82 -4.70 3.04
C GLU A 43 -20.45 -5.11 2.45
N ASN A 44 -19.48 -5.53 3.28
CA ASN A 44 -18.12 -5.87 2.87
C ASN A 44 -17.40 -4.74 2.10
N ARG A 45 -17.63 -3.48 2.50
CA ARG A 45 -17.05 -2.28 1.86
C ARG A 45 -15.69 -1.89 2.42
N VAL A 46 -15.17 -2.68 3.36
CA VAL A 46 -13.90 -2.46 4.06
C VAL A 46 -12.85 -3.41 3.52
N ARG A 47 -11.69 -2.87 3.15
CA ARG A 47 -10.50 -3.66 2.78
C ARG A 47 -9.35 -3.32 3.73
N ILE A 48 -8.94 -4.29 4.53
CA ILE A 48 -7.75 -4.18 5.38
C ILE A 48 -6.52 -4.40 4.48
N VAL A 49 -5.63 -3.41 4.41
CA VAL A 49 -4.41 -3.44 3.58
C VAL A 49 -3.27 -4.06 4.37
N GLU A 50 -3.11 -3.62 5.62
CA GLU A 50 -2.08 -4.10 6.54
C GLU A 50 -2.65 -3.96 7.95
N ALA A 51 -2.44 -4.97 8.80
CA ALA A 51 -2.84 -4.85 10.18
C ALA A 51 -1.99 -5.71 11.11
N ASP A 52 -1.66 -5.14 12.25
CA ASP A 52 -1.05 -5.77 13.40
C ASP A 52 -1.88 -5.45 14.65
N ASP A 53 -1.36 -5.81 15.83
CA ASP A 53 -2.05 -5.64 17.11
C ASP A 53 -2.21 -4.18 17.57
N SER A 54 -1.41 -3.29 17.02
CA SER A 54 -1.27 -1.89 17.40
C SER A 54 -1.64 -0.91 16.28
N GLN A 55 -1.71 -1.36 15.03
CA GLN A 55 -1.98 -0.52 13.87
C GLN A 55 -2.80 -1.26 12.80
N ILE A 56 -3.77 -0.56 12.21
CA ILE A 56 -4.53 -0.99 11.04
C ILE A 56 -4.43 0.08 9.96
N SER A 57 -4.01 -0.32 8.76
CA SER A 57 -4.07 0.48 7.53
C SER A 57 -5.11 -0.15 6.60
N SER A 58 -6.06 0.64 6.10
CA SER A 58 -7.20 0.10 5.35
C SER A 58 -7.79 1.12 4.38
N ALA A 59 -8.64 0.63 3.47
CA ALA A 59 -9.44 1.43 2.57
C ALA A 59 -10.94 1.05 2.67
N VAL A 60 -11.83 2.03 2.82
CA VAL A 60 -13.28 1.85 2.86
C VAL A 60 -13.92 2.52 1.66
N ILE A 61 -14.80 1.80 0.95
CA ILE A 61 -15.63 2.37 -0.12
C ILE A 61 -16.80 3.10 0.54
N GLY A 62 -16.72 4.42 0.68
CA GLY A 62 -17.84 5.25 1.14
C GLY A 62 -18.78 5.61 -0.02
N ASN A 63 -19.83 6.38 0.26
CA ASN A 63 -20.82 6.74 -0.76
C ASN A 63 -20.27 7.71 -1.83
N SER A 64 -19.23 8.49 -1.49
CA SER A 64 -18.65 9.51 -2.37
C SER A 64 -17.25 9.14 -2.88
N GLY A 65 -16.79 7.90 -2.66
CA GLY A 65 -15.50 7.43 -3.14
C GLY A 65 -14.78 6.49 -2.18
N LEU A 66 -13.52 6.21 -2.49
CA LEU A 66 -12.62 5.40 -1.68
C LEU A 66 -11.93 6.27 -0.63
N TYR A 67 -11.98 5.84 0.63
CA TYR A 67 -11.33 6.51 1.73
C TYR A 67 -10.26 5.62 2.35
N GLU A 68 -9.05 6.13 2.45
CA GLU A 68 -7.97 5.50 3.20
C GLU A 68 -7.99 5.94 4.67
N GLN A 69 -7.68 5.00 5.56
CA GLN A 69 -7.55 5.28 6.98
C GLN A 69 -6.46 4.45 7.65
N THR A 70 -5.92 5.05 8.72
CA THR A 70 -4.98 4.43 9.64
C THR A 70 -5.50 4.57 11.05
N ILE A 71 -5.59 3.46 11.77
CA ILE A 71 -5.98 3.40 13.18
C ILE A 71 -4.79 2.85 13.97
N ARG A 72 -4.44 3.48 15.09
CA ARG A 72 -3.29 3.10 15.91
C ARG A 72 -3.64 3.10 17.39
N LEU A 73 -3.17 2.11 18.11
CA LEU A 73 -3.17 2.05 19.55
C LEU A 73 -1.78 2.47 20.04
N LYS A 74 -1.69 3.62 20.71
CA LYS A 74 -0.41 4.16 21.19
C LYS A 74 -0.60 4.86 22.53
N ASP A 75 0.28 4.56 23.49
CA ASP A 75 0.31 5.20 24.82
C ASP A 75 -1.05 5.17 25.54
N GLY A 76 -1.79 4.05 25.45
CA GLY A 76 -3.14 3.92 26.04
C GLY A 76 -4.22 4.75 25.34
N HIS A 77 -3.98 5.19 24.10
CA HIS A 77 -4.92 5.95 23.30
C HIS A 77 -5.15 5.31 21.93
N LEU A 78 -6.39 5.32 21.49
CA LEU A 78 -6.80 5.00 20.14
C LEU A 78 -6.75 6.27 19.27
N LEU A 79 -5.91 6.23 18.25
CA LEU A 79 -5.70 7.29 17.29
C LEU A 79 -6.32 6.87 15.96
N SER A 80 -7.17 7.70 15.39
CA SER A 80 -7.75 7.43 14.06
C SER A 80 -7.44 8.57 13.09
N LYS A 81 -7.02 8.22 11.88
CA LYS A 81 -6.77 9.15 10.78
C LYS A 81 -7.51 8.65 9.55
N CYS A 82 -8.44 9.43 9.03
CA CYS A 82 -9.15 9.13 7.80
C CYS A 82 -8.95 10.25 6.77
N SER A 83 -8.92 9.87 5.50
CA SER A 83 -8.90 10.78 4.35
C SER A 83 -10.22 11.52 4.14
N CYS A 84 -11.33 11.09 4.76
CA CYS A 84 -12.62 11.77 4.62
C CYS A 84 -12.59 13.22 5.13
N ALA A 85 -13.46 14.06 4.56
CA ALA A 85 -13.61 15.46 4.93
C ALA A 85 -14.52 15.69 6.15
N LEU A 86 -15.11 14.62 6.70
CA LEU A 86 -16.07 14.68 7.78
C LEU A 86 -15.36 14.80 9.14
N PRO A 87 -15.60 15.89 9.91
CA PRO A 87 -15.09 16.04 11.27
C PRO A 87 -16.03 15.31 12.25
N GLU A 88 -16.16 14.00 12.11
CA GLU A 88 -16.89 13.19 13.08
C GLU A 88 -15.98 12.93 14.28
N GLU A 89 -16.31 13.53 15.42
CA GLU A 89 -15.69 13.22 16.69
C GLU A 89 -16.40 12.06 17.39
N PRO A 90 -15.66 11.16 18.05
CA PRO A 90 -14.20 11.08 18.08
C PRO A 90 -13.64 10.21 16.92
N MET A 91 -14.48 9.55 16.14
CA MET A 91 -14.09 8.76 14.98
C MET A 91 -15.19 8.76 13.92
N CYS A 92 -14.80 8.73 12.65
CA CYS A 92 -15.78 8.71 11.56
C CYS A 92 -16.33 7.30 11.30
N ARG A 93 -17.46 7.25 10.61
CA ARG A 93 -18.10 6.02 10.12
C ARG A 93 -17.16 5.05 9.40
N HIS A 94 -16.14 5.54 8.68
CA HIS A 94 -15.13 4.70 8.03
C HIS A 94 -14.19 4.02 9.04
N CYS A 95 -13.71 4.77 10.04
CA CYS A 95 -12.88 4.21 11.10
C CYS A 95 -13.64 3.16 11.92
N ILE A 96 -14.93 3.41 12.19
CA ILE A 96 -15.79 2.46 12.89
C ILE A 96 -15.95 1.17 12.09
N ALA A 97 -16.24 1.28 10.79
CA ALA A 97 -16.37 0.12 9.90
C ALA A 97 -15.11 -0.76 9.92
N VAL A 98 -13.93 -0.13 9.92
CA VAL A 98 -12.64 -0.83 10.00
C VAL A 98 -12.45 -1.56 11.31
N LEU A 99 -12.76 -0.93 12.44
CA LEU A 99 -12.63 -1.58 13.75
C LEU A 99 -13.56 -2.79 13.87
N LEU A 100 -14.80 -2.66 13.39
CA LEU A 100 -15.76 -3.77 13.37
C LEU A 100 -15.29 -4.93 12.48
N GLU A 101 -14.78 -4.62 11.29
CA GLU A 101 -14.28 -5.63 10.36
C GLU A 101 -13.00 -6.31 10.87
N TYR A 102 -12.09 -5.53 11.44
CA TYR A 102 -10.86 -6.06 12.05
C TYR A 102 -11.17 -6.97 13.23
N HIS A 103 -12.10 -6.58 14.10
CA HIS A 103 -12.55 -7.43 15.21
C HIS A 103 -13.12 -8.77 14.72
N ARG A 104 -13.93 -8.75 13.66
CA ARG A 104 -14.44 -9.97 13.00
C ARG A 104 -13.33 -10.83 12.40
N TRP A 105 -12.28 -10.19 11.87
CA TRP A 105 -11.15 -10.85 11.24
C TRP A 105 -10.23 -11.56 12.23
N VAL A 106 -9.97 -10.95 13.39
CA VAL A 106 -9.03 -11.46 14.41
C VAL A 106 -9.66 -12.37 15.46
N GLN A 107 -10.99 -12.39 15.61
CA GLN A 107 -11.61 -13.34 16.51
C GLN A 107 -11.41 -14.79 16.00
N PRO A 108 -10.93 -15.72 16.83
CA PRO A 108 -10.93 -17.14 16.49
C PRO A 108 -12.38 -17.52 16.23
N ARG A 109 -12.66 -18.00 15.02
CA ARG A 109 -13.98 -18.43 14.58
C ARG A 109 -14.42 -19.56 15.49
N GLN A 110 -15.06 -19.23 16.62
CA GLN A 110 -15.77 -20.24 17.39
C GLN A 110 -16.75 -20.87 16.41
N PRO A 111 -16.87 -22.21 16.37
CA PRO A 111 -17.94 -22.86 15.66
C PRO A 111 -19.24 -22.53 16.40
N GLN A 112 -19.71 -21.31 16.22
CA GLN A 112 -21.10 -20.96 16.37
C GLN A 112 -21.84 -21.93 15.46
N LYS A 113 -22.70 -22.76 16.07
CA LYS A 113 -23.76 -23.48 15.38
C LYS A 113 -24.63 -22.45 14.68
N SER A 114 -24.21 -21.98 13.51
CA SER A 114 -25.03 -21.16 12.64
C SER A 114 -25.91 -22.12 11.87
N SER A 115 -27.12 -22.29 12.41
CA SER A 115 -28.32 -22.41 11.60
C SER A 115 -28.17 -21.58 10.33
N VAL A 116 -28.41 -22.23 9.21
CA VAL A 116 -28.46 -21.61 7.89
C VAL A 116 -29.60 -20.59 7.91
N ALA A 117 -29.25 -19.31 8.03
CA ALA A 117 -30.13 -18.20 7.70
C ALA A 117 -29.42 -17.34 6.67
N LYS A 118 -29.56 -17.73 5.40
CA LYS A 118 -29.36 -16.85 4.25
C LYS A 118 -30.39 -15.72 4.35
N SER A 119 -29.94 -14.49 4.53
CA SER A 119 -30.72 -13.31 4.13
C SER A 119 -30.78 -13.27 2.60
N ALA A 120 -31.86 -13.82 2.06
CA ALA A 120 -32.43 -13.31 0.82
C ALA A 120 -33.24 -12.07 1.20
N GLN A 121 -32.93 -10.93 0.57
CA GLN A 121 -33.76 -9.73 0.62
C GLN A 121 -35.16 -10.06 0.07
N ALA A 122 -36.19 -9.76 0.87
CA ALA A 122 -37.57 -9.71 0.44
C ALA A 122 -37.98 -8.23 0.20
N PRO A 123 -38.81 -7.92 -0.81
CA PRO A 123 -39.46 -6.62 -0.95
C PRO A 123 -40.57 -6.41 0.12
N PRO A 124 -41.02 -5.16 0.35
CA PRO A 124 -41.70 -4.76 1.57
C PRO A 124 -43.15 -5.28 1.63
N LYS A 125 -43.57 -5.67 2.84
CA LYS A 125 -44.92 -6.15 3.16
C LYS A 125 -45.80 -4.94 3.53
N PRO A 126 -46.99 -4.76 2.94
CA PRO A 126 -47.97 -3.80 3.43
C PRO A 126 -48.66 -4.35 4.70
N GLU A 127 -48.91 -3.47 5.66
CA GLU A 127 -49.73 -3.73 6.85
C GLU A 127 -51.16 -4.14 6.48
N PRO A 128 -51.79 -5.05 7.24
CA PRO A 128 -53.24 -5.03 7.35
C PRO A 128 -53.65 -4.70 8.79
N SER A 129 -54.43 -3.63 8.89
CA SER A 129 -55.24 -3.27 10.04
C SER A 129 -56.29 -4.36 10.34
N ALA A 130 -56.53 -4.54 11.64
CA ALA A 130 -57.66 -5.14 12.34
C ALA A 130 -58.70 -6.02 11.58
N GLY A 131 -58.89 -7.23 12.12
CA GLY A 131 -60.22 -7.83 12.30
C GLY A 131 -60.56 -8.99 11.35
N GLY A 132 -60.71 -10.20 11.90
CA GLY A 132 -61.44 -11.28 11.22
C GLY A 132 -60.93 -12.69 11.50
N LYS A 133 -61.50 -13.31 12.54
CA LYS A 133 -61.72 -14.75 12.78
C LYS A 133 -60.84 -15.76 12.00
N THR A 134 -59.98 -16.43 12.75
CA THR A 134 -59.29 -17.67 12.40
C THR A 134 -60.27 -18.77 11.98
N SER A 135 -60.21 -19.16 10.70
CA SER A 135 -60.69 -20.46 10.23
C SER A 135 -59.50 -21.31 9.82
N MET A 136 -59.44 -22.51 10.37
CA MET A 136 -58.46 -23.56 10.10
C MET A 136 -58.28 -23.79 8.59
N THR A 137 -57.05 -23.71 8.08
CA THR A 137 -56.73 -24.19 6.73
C THR A 137 -56.42 -25.68 6.79
N GLN A 138 -57.39 -26.43 6.31
CA GLN A 138 -57.34 -27.85 6.00
C GLN A 138 -56.26 -28.13 4.95
N SER A 139 -55.58 -29.26 5.10
CA SER A 139 -54.77 -29.86 4.03
C SER A 139 -55.72 -30.33 2.94
N SER A 140 -55.93 -29.52 1.90
CA SER A 140 -56.68 -29.92 0.70
C SER A 140 -55.81 -30.81 -0.17
N ALA A 141 -56.37 -31.95 -0.61
CA ALA A 141 -55.76 -32.80 -1.62
C ALA A 141 -55.43 -32.00 -2.89
N PRO A 142 -54.36 -32.35 -3.62
CA PRO A 142 -53.98 -31.63 -4.83
C PRO A 142 -55.09 -31.72 -5.88
N ASP A 143 -55.53 -30.57 -6.41
CA ASP A 143 -56.56 -30.48 -7.46
C ASP A 143 -55.90 -30.78 -8.81
N VAL A 144 -55.55 -32.04 -9.01
CA VAL A 144 -54.87 -32.53 -10.20
C VAL A 144 -55.85 -33.33 -11.03
N LYS A 145 -56.28 -32.76 -12.17
CA LYS A 145 -57.12 -33.46 -13.13
C LYS A 145 -56.29 -34.45 -13.93
N LEU A 146 -56.78 -35.69 -14.05
CA LEU A 146 -56.11 -36.74 -14.83
C LEU A 146 -55.85 -36.34 -16.29
N SER A 147 -56.69 -35.47 -16.86
CA SER A 147 -56.53 -34.90 -18.20
C SER A 147 -55.29 -33.99 -18.35
N GLU A 148 -54.79 -33.43 -17.25
CA GLU A 148 -53.60 -32.56 -17.22
C GLU A 148 -52.32 -33.35 -16.88
N VAL A 149 -52.45 -34.51 -16.24
CA VAL A 149 -51.31 -35.36 -15.86
C VAL A 149 -50.64 -36.00 -17.07
N LEU A 150 -51.40 -36.47 -18.06
CA LEU A 150 -50.82 -37.13 -19.24
C LEU A 150 -49.94 -36.17 -20.07
N PRO A 151 -50.39 -34.96 -20.45
CA PRO A 151 -49.54 -33.98 -21.14
C PRO A 151 -48.34 -33.54 -20.29
N PHE A 152 -48.50 -33.48 -18.96
CA PHE A 152 -47.39 -33.17 -18.06
C PHE A 152 -46.32 -34.27 -18.07
N LEU A 153 -46.70 -35.54 -17.99
CA LEU A 153 -45.75 -36.67 -18.04
C LEU A 153 -45.04 -36.78 -19.39
N GLU A 154 -45.77 -36.51 -20.49
CA GLU A 154 -45.19 -36.46 -21.84
C GLU A 154 -44.15 -35.34 -21.98
N TRP A 155 -44.39 -34.18 -21.36
CA TRP A 155 -43.42 -33.07 -21.31
C TRP A 155 -42.28 -33.33 -20.31
N LEU A 156 -42.57 -33.97 -19.19
CA LEU A 156 -41.59 -34.16 -18.11
C LEU A 156 -40.40 -35.01 -18.58
N ARG A 157 -40.64 -36.02 -19.41
CA ARG A 157 -39.58 -36.89 -19.93
C ARG A 157 -38.51 -36.14 -20.75
N PRO A 158 -38.85 -35.40 -21.82
CA PRO A 158 -37.87 -34.59 -22.54
C PRO A 158 -37.31 -33.45 -21.68
N ALA A 159 -38.08 -32.90 -20.73
CA ALA A 159 -37.58 -31.90 -19.79
C ALA A 159 -36.48 -32.44 -18.87
N MET A 160 -36.65 -33.64 -18.30
CA MET A 160 -35.61 -34.30 -17.49
C MET A 160 -34.36 -34.60 -18.31
N ASN A 161 -34.52 -35.11 -19.54
CA ASN A 161 -33.38 -35.34 -20.44
C ASN A 161 -32.62 -34.04 -20.75
N ALA A 162 -33.34 -32.92 -20.93
CA ALA A 162 -32.72 -31.61 -21.15
C ALA A 162 -31.94 -31.14 -19.91
N LEU A 163 -32.49 -31.32 -18.71
CA LEU A 163 -31.82 -31.01 -17.45
C LEU A 163 -30.55 -31.85 -17.24
N GLU A 164 -30.60 -33.15 -17.51
CA GLU A 164 -29.45 -34.05 -17.42
C GLU A 164 -28.35 -33.67 -18.43
N ALA A 165 -28.75 -33.27 -19.64
CA ALA A 165 -27.84 -32.78 -20.66
C ALA A 165 -27.37 -31.32 -20.44
N GLY A 166 -27.89 -30.62 -19.42
CA GLY A 166 -27.60 -29.21 -19.14
C GLY A 166 -28.12 -28.23 -20.20
N THR A 167 -29.08 -28.65 -21.03
CA THR A 167 -29.67 -27.86 -22.12
C THR A 167 -31.00 -27.22 -21.73
N ALA A 168 -31.54 -26.34 -22.59
CA ALA A 168 -32.77 -25.63 -22.28
C ALA A 168 -33.97 -26.57 -22.17
N VAL A 169 -34.70 -26.48 -21.06
CA VAL A 169 -35.97 -27.22 -20.86
C VAL A 169 -36.98 -26.80 -21.93
N PRO A 170 -37.62 -27.76 -22.63
CA PRO A 170 -38.59 -27.49 -23.68
C PRO A 170 -39.82 -26.75 -23.16
N ASP A 171 -40.53 -26.09 -24.06
CA ASP A 171 -41.75 -25.36 -23.72
C ASP A 171 -42.82 -26.30 -23.16
N ALA A 172 -43.44 -25.85 -22.06
CA ALA A 172 -44.41 -26.64 -21.33
C ALA A 172 -45.81 -26.42 -21.90
N PRO A 173 -46.68 -27.45 -21.87
CA PRO A 173 -48.09 -27.30 -22.22
C PRO A 173 -48.78 -26.25 -21.35
N GLN A 174 -49.79 -25.57 -21.89
CA GLN A 174 -50.57 -24.60 -21.13
C GLN A 174 -51.59 -25.33 -20.27
N PHE A 175 -51.31 -25.40 -18.97
CA PHE A 175 -52.26 -25.88 -17.96
C PHE A 175 -53.01 -24.69 -17.34
N GLY A 176 -54.23 -24.94 -16.86
CA GLY A 176 -54.95 -23.96 -16.04
C GLY A 176 -54.18 -23.62 -14.75
N PRO A 177 -54.58 -22.57 -14.02
CA PRO A 177 -54.03 -22.30 -12.70
C PRO A 177 -54.29 -23.50 -11.77
N GLY A 178 -53.22 -24.12 -11.28
CA GLY A 178 -53.26 -25.36 -10.50
C GLY A 178 -51.86 -25.88 -10.17
N ASP A 179 -51.79 -26.99 -9.45
CA ASP A 179 -50.53 -27.53 -8.89
C ASP A 179 -49.50 -27.91 -9.97
N LEU A 180 -49.95 -28.45 -11.12
CA LEU A 180 -49.06 -28.83 -12.23
C LEU A 180 -48.38 -27.61 -12.87
N SER A 181 -49.12 -26.52 -13.04
CA SER A 181 -48.56 -25.24 -13.53
C SER A 181 -47.55 -24.69 -12.54
N ALA A 182 -47.84 -24.76 -11.23
CA ALA A 182 -46.91 -24.37 -10.19
C ALA A 182 -45.62 -25.22 -10.22
N TRP A 183 -45.71 -26.54 -10.41
CA TRP A 183 -44.54 -27.42 -10.50
C TRP A 183 -43.69 -27.11 -11.74
N ILE A 184 -44.31 -26.90 -12.90
CA ILE A 184 -43.59 -26.51 -14.12
C ILE A 184 -42.83 -25.20 -13.91
N GLN A 185 -43.45 -24.21 -13.27
CA GLN A 185 -42.80 -22.94 -12.95
C GLN A 185 -41.63 -23.13 -11.98
N VAL A 186 -41.78 -23.99 -10.96
CA VAL A 186 -40.68 -24.33 -10.05
C VAL A 186 -39.53 -24.97 -10.81
N ILE A 187 -39.79 -25.94 -11.69
CA ILE A 187 -38.75 -26.61 -12.50
C ILE A 187 -38.04 -25.59 -13.40
N LYS A 188 -38.78 -24.74 -14.11
CA LYS A 188 -38.21 -23.69 -14.97
C LYS A 188 -37.36 -22.69 -14.18
N ASN A 189 -37.82 -22.25 -13.01
CA ASN A 189 -37.09 -21.33 -12.15
C ASN A 189 -35.80 -21.96 -11.59
N GLN A 190 -35.84 -23.23 -11.21
CA GLN A 190 -34.65 -23.94 -10.75
C GLN A 190 -33.61 -24.06 -11.85
N GLU A 191 -34.03 -24.44 -13.05
CA GLU A 191 -33.15 -24.54 -14.21
C GLU A 191 -32.55 -23.17 -14.60
N HIS A 192 -33.36 -22.12 -14.59
CA HIS A 192 -32.87 -20.77 -14.87
C HIS A 192 -31.78 -20.37 -13.85
N ARG A 193 -32.02 -20.58 -12.56
CA ARG A 193 -31.03 -20.30 -11.50
C ARG A 193 -29.77 -21.16 -11.63
N ARG A 194 -29.89 -22.41 -12.07
CA ARG A 194 -28.73 -23.27 -12.34
C ARG A 194 -27.85 -22.66 -13.43
N ARG A 195 -28.44 -22.23 -14.55
CA ARG A 195 -27.68 -21.57 -15.63
C ARG A 195 -27.04 -20.27 -15.20
N GLU A 196 -27.79 -19.41 -14.50
CA GLU A 196 -27.22 -18.16 -13.96
C GLU A 196 -26.02 -18.44 -13.04
N SER A 197 -26.09 -19.50 -12.23
CA SER A 197 -24.98 -19.93 -11.38
C SER A 197 -23.78 -20.41 -12.19
N GLU A 198 -23.99 -21.15 -13.29
CA GLU A 198 -22.91 -21.62 -14.16
C GLU A 198 -22.24 -20.46 -14.90
N ASP A 199 -23.02 -19.52 -15.42
CA ASP A 199 -22.50 -18.29 -16.05
C ASP A 199 -21.70 -17.46 -15.03
N ALA A 200 -22.17 -17.36 -13.79
CA ALA A 200 -21.44 -16.69 -12.72
C ALA A 200 -20.12 -17.39 -12.37
N LEU A 201 -20.11 -18.73 -12.33
CA LEU A 201 -18.90 -19.53 -12.09
C LEU A 201 -17.89 -19.34 -13.23
N MET A 202 -18.33 -19.40 -14.49
CA MET A 202 -17.47 -19.14 -15.67
C MET A 202 -16.91 -17.72 -15.67
N SER A 203 -17.72 -16.73 -15.29
CA SER A 203 -17.28 -15.34 -15.14
C SER A 203 -16.23 -15.20 -14.04
N PHE A 204 -16.43 -15.86 -12.90
CA PHE A 204 -15.48 -15.84 -11.79
C PHE A 204 -14.17 -16.53 -12.16
N GLU A 205 -14.23 -17.69 -12.81
CA GLU A 205 -13.06 -18.44 -13.25
C GLU A 205 -12.21 -17.62 -14.24
N THR A 206 -12.87 -16.92 -15.17
CA THR A 206 -12.18 -16.01 -16.11
C THR A 206 -11.50 -14.87 -15.37
N LYS A 207 -12.19 -14.21 -14.42
CA LYS A 207 -11.59 -13.15 -13.58
C LYS A 207 -10.42 -13.66 -12.73
N MET A 208 -10.47 -14.90 -12.25
CA MET A 208 -9.38 -15.53 -11.51
C MET A 208 -8.16 -15.73 -12.41
N ARG A 209 -8.35 -16.29 -13.62
CA ARG A 209 -7.28 -16.42 -14.61
C ARG A 209 -6.66 -15.06 -14.99
N ASP A 210 -7.48 -14.03 -15.17
CA ASP A 210 -7.00 -12.68 -15.49
C ASP A 210 -6.17 -12.07 -14.35
N ARG A 211 -6.62 -12.25 -13.10
CA ARG A 211 -5.90 -11.80 -11.90
C ARG A 211 -4.58 -12.54 -11.72
N GLU A 212 -4.58 -13.85 -11.94
CA GLU A 212 -3.38 -14.68 -11.88
C GLU A 212 -2.35 -14.23 -12.93
N ALA A 213 -2.79 -14.01 -14.17
CA ALA A 213 -1.93 -13.48 -15.22
C ALA A 213 -1.40 -12.07 -14.89
N TYR A 214 -2.22 -11.23 -14.25
CA TYR A 214 -1.80 -9.89 -13.80
C TYR A 214 -0.75 -9.96 -12.68
N ILE A 215 -0.94 -10.82 -11.68
CA ILE A 215 0.04 -11.05 -10.62
C ILE A 215 1.35 -11.59 -11.21
N GLY A 216 1.28 -12.51 -12.18
CA GLY A 216 2.45 -13.01 -12.90
C GLY A 216 3.26 -11.88 -13.57
N ARG A 217 2.58 -10.95 -14.25
CA ARG A 217 3.24 -9.78 -14.87
C ARG A 217 3.89 -8.86 -13.85
N LEU A 218 3.19 -8.52 -12.77
CA LEU A 218 3.75 -7.68 -11.70
C LEU A 218 4.97 -8.33 -11.04
N THR A 219 4.92 -9.66 -10.86
CA THR A 219 6.04 -10.42 -10.29
C THR A 219 7.25 -10.38 -11.21
N GLN A 220 7.04 -10.54 -12.52
CA GLN A 220 8.10 -10.41 -13.52
C GLN A 220 8.69 -8.99 -13.56
N GLN A 221 7.85 -7.95 -13.51
CA GLN A 221 8.31 -6.56 -13.44
C GLN A 221 9.13 -6.29 -12.18
N LEU A 222 8.71 -6.82 -11.03
CA LEU A 222 9.48 -6.71 -9.80
C LEU A 222 10.84 -7.39 -9.91
N GLN A 223 10.92 -8.58 -10.50
CA GLN A 223 12.18 -9.29 -10.71
C GLN A 223 13.14 -8.51 -11.64
N VAL A 224 12.62 -7.93 -12.72
CA VAL A 224 13.40 -7.07 -13.62
C VAL A 224 13.93 -5.84 -12.87
N SER A 225 13.07 -5.15 -12.12
CA SER A 225 13.48 -3.98 -11.33
C SER A 225 14.52 -4.34 -10.27
N ILE A 226 14.40 -5.48 -9.59
CA ILE A 226 15.42 -5.97 -8.65
C ILE A 226 16.76 -6.18 -9.38
N ALA A 227 16.76 -6.81 -10.55
CA ALA A 227 17.98 -7.00 -11.33
C ALA A 227 18.63 -5.66 -11.74
N GLU A 228 17.83 -4.71 -12.20
CA GLU A 228 18.29 -3.35 -12.57
C GLU A 228 18.86 -2.58 -11.37
N THR A 229 18.21 -2.66 -10.20
CA THR A 229 18.74 -2.01 -8.99
C THR A 229 20.06 -2.64 -8.54
N LYS A 230 20.21 -3.95 -8.69
CA LYS A 230 21.46 -4.64 -8.37
C LYS A 230 22.60 -4.22 -9.30
N THR A 231 22.38 -4.14 -10.61
CA THR A 231 23.40 -3.68 -11.55
C THR A 231 23.76 -2.21 -11.34
N ALA A 232 22.77 -1.37 -11.03
CA ALA A 232 23.00 0.03 -10.65
C ALA A 232 23.82 0.16 -9.35
N GLN A 233 23.58 -0.72 -8.37
CA GLN A 233 24.35 -0.76 -7.13
C GLN A 233 25.81 -1.17 -7.37
N GLU A 234 26.06 -2.17 -8.22
CA GLU A 234 27.41 -2.60 -8.60
C GLU A 234 28.18 -1.48 -9.30
N THR A 235 27.53 -0.73 -10.21
CA THR A 235 28.15 0.43 -10.87
C THR A 235 28.40 1.60 -9.91
N LEU A 236 27.51 1.83 -8.95
CA LEU A 236 27.75 2.84 -7.91
C LEU A 236 28.96 2.49 -7.05
N GLN A 237 29.14 1.22 -6.69
CA GLN A 237 30.32 0.78 -5.93
C GLN A 237 31.61 0.97 -6.72
N LEU A 238 31.61 0.65 -8.02
CA LEU A 238 32.77 0.82 -8.88
C LEU A 238 33.15 2.30 -9.02
N THR A 239 32.18 3.16 -9.30
CA THR A 239 32.41 4.62 -9.39
C THR A 239 32.86 5.23 -8.05
N GLN A 240 32.38 4.69 -6.91
CA GLN A 240 32.86 5.12 -5.59
C GLN A 240 34.34 4.79 -5.38
N LEU A 241 34.80 3.61 -5.83
CA LEU A 241 36.22 3.25 -5.77
C LEU A 241 37.08 4.20 -6.64
N GLU A 242 36.63 4.52 -7.85
CA GLU A 242 37.32 5.50 -8.72
C GLU A 242 37.39 6.89 -8.08
N VAL A 243 36.30 7.34 -7.45
CA VAL A 243 36.28 8.62 -6.71
C VAL A 243 37.29 8.64 -5.57
N ASP A 244 37.44 7.53 -4.84
CA ASP A 244 38.38 7.44 -3.74
C ASP A 244 39.84 7.37 -4.23
N GLU A 245 40.10 6.70 -5.36
CA GLU A 245 41.39 6.74 -6.05
C GLU A 245 41.74 8.17 -6.49
N TYR A 246 40.79 8.91 -7.10
CA TYR A 246 41.03 10.30 -7.49
C TYR A 246 41.30 11.21 -6.30
N LYS A 247 40.66 10.98 -5.15
CA LYS A 247 40.96 11.74 -3.93
C LYS A 247 42.39 11.49 -3.44
N GLU A 248 42.86 10.24 -3.49
CA GLU A 248 44.23 9.90 -3.12
C GLU A 248 45.24 10.58 -4.04
N ILE A 249 45.01 10.53 -5.36
CA ILE A 249 45.85 11.21 -6.35
C ILE A 249 45.88 12.72 -6.09
N LEU A 250 44.74 13.34 -5.82
CA LEU A 250 44.67 14.77 -5.50
C LEU A 250 45.44 15.13 -4.21
N ALA A 251 45.38 14.27 -3.19
CA ALA A 251 46.15 14.46 -1.97
C ALA A 251 47.66 14.41 -2.25
N HIS A 252 48.10 13.47 -3.09
CA HIS A 252 49.50 13.38 -3.49
C HIS A 252 49.97 14.58 -4.32
N VAL A 253 49.12 15.08 -5.23
CA VAL A 253 49.42 16.31 -5.98
C VAL A 253 49.55 17.52 -5.04
N ALA A 254 48.72 17.62 -4.00
CA ALA A 254 48.82 18.69 -3.01
C ALA A 254 50.13 18.61 -2.21
N GLU A 255 50.59 17.40 -1.86
CA GLU A 255 51.88 17.17 -1.22
C GLU A 255 53.04 17.62 -2.11
N LEU A 256 53.07 17.17 -3.37
CA LEU A 256 54.07 17.58 -4.36
C LEU A 256 54.11 19.10 -4.57
N ALA A 257 52.94 19.75 -4.61
CA ALA A 257 52.87 21.21 -4.69
C ALA A 257 53.53 21.88 -3.46
N GLY A 258 53.34 21.32 -2.26
CA GLY A 258 54.01 21.76 -1.05
C GLY A 258 55.54 21.60 -1.13
N GLU A 259 56.03 20.50 -1.69
CA GLU A 259 57.46 20.28 -1.92
C GLU A 259 58.05 21.29 -2.91
N VAL A 260 57.34 21.58 -4.00
CA VAL A 260 57.77 22.60 -4.99
C VAL A 260 57.90 23.97 -4.34
N VAL A 261 56.93 24.38 -3.51
CA VAL A 261 56.99 25.66 -2.78
C VAL A 261 58.18 25.68 -1.81
N ARG A 262 58.45 24.57 -1.11
CA ARG A 262 59.60 24.45 -0.23
C ARG A 262 60.92 24.58 -1.00
N HIS A 263 61.03 23.91 -2.15
CA HIS A 263 62.21 23.99 -3.01
C HIS A 263 62.42 25.38 -3.59
N ASP A 264 61.36 26.07 -4.03
CA ASP A 264 61.43 27.48 -4.45
C ASP A 264 61.97 28.38 -3.32
N GLY A 265 61.49 28.18 -2.09
CA GLY A 265 62.01 28.87 -0.91
C GLY A 265 63.50 28.62 -0.65
N GLN A 266 63.96 27.38 -0.81
CA GLN A 266 65.38 27.02 -0.68
C GLN A 266 66.24 27.66 -1.77
N VAL A 267 65.79 27.64 -3.03
CA VAL A 267 66.48 28.28 -4.16
C VAL A 267 66.60 29.79 -3.94
N ARG A 268 65.52 30.43 -3.48
CA ARG A 268 65.51 31.86 -3.18
C ARG A 268 66.47 32.23 -2.05
N ALA A 269 66.52 31.42 -0.98
CA ALA A 269 67.46 31.62 0.11
C ALA A 269 68.92 31.48 -0.36
N ALA A 270 69.22 30.45 -1.15
CA ALA A 270 70.56 30.24 -1.73
C ALA A 270 70.96 31.39 -2.68
N ALA A 271 70.03 31.88 -3.51
CA ALA A 271 70.25 33.03 -4.37
C ALA A 271 70.59 34.30 -3.57
N ASN A 272 69.88 34.55 -2.47
CA ASN A 272 70.16 35.67 -1.57
C ASN A 272 71.53 35.54 -0.89
N GLU A 273 71.91 34.34 -0.45
CA GLU A 273 73.24 34.09 0.12
C GLU A 273 74.36 34.34 -0.90
N LEU A 274 74.16 33.88 -2.15
CA LEU A 274 75.11 34.09 -3.24
C LEU A 274 75.29 35.58 -3.56
N LEU A 275 74.18 36.34 -3.60
CA LEU A 275 74.20 37.80 -3.78
C LEU A 275 74.96 38.49 -2.63
N SER A 276 74.71 38.07 -1.39
CA SER A 276 75.44 38.57 -0.21
C SER A 276 76.95 38.31 -0.33
N LYS A 277 77.35 37.07 -0.64
CA LYS A 277 78.78 36.71 -0.83
C LYS A 277 79.42 37.46 -1.99
N SER A 278 78.70 37.68 -3.09
CA SER A 278 79.18 38.50 -4.21
C SER A 278 79.46 39.93 -3.78
N SER A 279 78.57 40.53 -2.98
CA SER A 279 78.79 41.88 -2.45
C SER A 279 80.02 41.97 -1.52
N GLN A 280 80.24 40.93 -0.69
CA GLN A 280 81.45 40.82 0.14
C GLN A 280 82.72 40.71 -0.71
N LEU A 281 82.73 39.87 -1.76
CA LEU A 281 83.86 39.74 -2.68
C LEU A 281 84.15 41.05 -3.43
N ASN A 282 83.11 41.79 -3.85
CA ASN A 282 83.28 43.10 -4.48
C ASN A 282 83.90 44.12 -3.51
N THR A 283 83.48 44.10 -2.25
CA THR A 283 84.08 44.93 -1.19
C THR A 283 85.55 44.57 -0.95
N LEU A 284 85.87 43.28 -0.93
CA LEU A 284 87.24 42.79 -0.79
C LEU A 284 88.12 43.22 -1.99
N THR A 285 87.58 43.12 -3.20
CA THR A 285 88.24 43.57 -4.43
C THR A 285 88.50 45.07 -4.41
N GLY A 286 87.54 45.87 -3.94
CA GLY A 286 87.73 47.30 -3.69
C GLY A 286 88.85 47.57 -2.70
N SER A 287 88.86 46.84 -1.57
CA SER A 287 89.90 46.95 -0.54
C SER A 287 91.30 46.62 -1.08
N PHE A 288 91.42 45.58 -1.93
CA PHE A 288 92.70 45.26 -2.60
C PHE A 288 93.13 46.34 -3.58
N LYS A 289 92.20 46.96 -4.30
CA LYS A 289 92.48 48.07 -5.21
C LYS A 289 92.97 49.30 -4.45
N ASP A 290 92.31 49.66 -3.35
CA ASP A 290 92.73 50.78 -2.49
C ASP A 290 94.11 50.53 -1.87
N LEU A 291 94.40 49.29 -1.46
CA LEU A 291 95.74 48.87 -1.02
C LEU A 291 96.77 49.00 -2.14
N ALA A 292 96.46 48.54 -3.35
CA ALA A 292 97.36 48.65 -4.50
C ALA A 292 97.65 50.12 -4.85
N ASP A 293 96.63 50.99 -4.83
CA ASP A 293 96.77 52.43 -5.07
C ASP A 293 97.57 53.13 -3.95
N SER A 294 97.38 52.71 -2.70
CA SER A 294 98.17 53.17 -1.55
C SER A 294 99.65 52.76 -1.67
N LEU A 295 99.92 51.53 -2.11
CA LEU A 295 101.27 51.03 -2.33
C LEU A 295 101.96 51.76 -3.49
N LYS A 296 101.22 52.01 -4.57
CA LYS A 296 101.69 52.78 -5.74
C LYS A 296 102.01 54.23 -5.37
N SER A 297 101.15 54.87 -4.57
CA SER A 297 101.40 56.23 -4.07
C SER A 297 102.55 56.31 -3.06
N ALA A 298 102.73 55.29 -2.21
CA ALA A 298 103.90 55.18 -1.32
C ALA A 298 105.21 54.98 -2.10
N SER A 299 105.18 54.16 -3.16
CA SER A 299 106.31 54.00 -4.09
C SER A 299 106.64 55.28 -4.84
N SER A 300 105.64 56.11 -5.15
CA SER A 300 105.84 57.41 -5.83
C SER A 300 106.30 58.52 -4.87
N LYS A 301 106.16 58.34 -3.54
CA LYS A 301 106.58 59.30 -2.50
C LYS A 301 107.98 59.03 -1.94
N ARG A 302 108.71 58.03 -2.42
CA ARG A 302 110.10 57.77 -1.99
C ARG A 302 111.03 58.78 -2.69
N PRO A 303 111.63 59.76 -1.99
CA PRO A 303 112.58 60.66 -2.63
C PRO A 303 113.88 59.91 -2.90
N ALA A 304 114.41 60.10 -4.10
CA ALA A 304 115.73 59.62 -4.49
C ALA A 304 116.77 60.20 -3.52
N LYS A 305 117.57 59.31 -2.94
CA LYS A 305 118.85 59.63 -2.30
C LYS A 305 119.91 58.82 -3.01
#